data_AF-A0A3M2JPR3-F1
#
_entry.id   AF-A0A3M2JPR3-F1
#
_cell.length_a   1.000
_cell.length_b   1.000
_cell.length_c   1.000
_cell.angle_alpha   90.00
_cell.angle_beta   90.00
_cell.angle_gamma   90.00
#
_symmetry.space_group_name_H-M   'P 1'
#
loop_
_entity.id
_entity.type
_entity.pdbx_description
1 polymer ?
#
loop_
_entity_poly.entity_id
_entity_poly.type
_entity_poly.pdbx_seq_one_letter_code
_entity_poly.pdbx_strand_id
1 'polypeptide(L)'
;MIAGVSLLAPSATFTEPAASALLLLGQGVDLASERGVECVGGLPAASDPDLVERARAARADLGDRAFVLGHHYQRDEVIDFADVTGDSFKLAREAAARPEAEFILFCGVHFMAESADILTSDDQQVVLPDLAAGCSMADMAAIDQVEDAWDVLVEAGIAEDTVPVTYMNSTAAIKAFTGRHGGTVCTSSNAHVALRWAFDKVGGVEGTGKVLFMPDQHLGRNTAVLELGIPLDACVVFDPRKPNGGLTTQQLRDARMILWRGHCSVHGRFSAQNLLDVRAAVPDVTVLVHPECKHEVVTGADMVGSTEYIIKALDAAPAGSSWVIGTELNLVRRLAKAHPDKQISYLDSTVCFCSTMNRIDLPHLVWAMESLRDGRMVNRIVVDADDAHWARVALDQMLALPGH
;
A
#
# COMPACT_ATOMS: atom_id res chain seq x y z
N MET A 1 29.99 1.31 54.39
CA MET A 1 28.65 1.01 53.88
C MET A 1 28.37 2.00 52.76
N ILE A 2 28.60 1.59 51.51
CA ILE A 2 28.30 2.39 50.32
C ILE A 2 27.25 1.57 49.57
N ALA A 3 26.00 2.00 49.62
CA ALA A 3 24.89 1.36 48.95
C ALA A 3 24.95 1.72 47.46
N GLY A 4 25.14 0.71 46.61
CA GLY A 4 25.09 0.84 45.16
C GLY A 4 23.67 1.12 44.70
N VAL A 5 23.48 2.25 44.04
CA VAL A 5 22.27 2.57 43.27
C VAL A 5 22.33 1.75 41.99
N SER A 6 21.53 0.69 41.92
CA SER A 6 21.29 -0.06 40.68
C SER A 6 20.42 0.78 39.76
N LEU A 7 21.03 1.33 38.70
CA LEU A 7 20.30 1.93 37.58
C LEU A 7 19.62 0.80 36.81
N LEU A 8 18.35 0.55 37.12
CA LEU A 8 17.47 -0.27 36.29
C LEU A 8 17.31 0.41 34.93
N ALA A 9 17.82 -0.25 33.90
CA ALA A 9 17.52 0.10 32.51
C ALA A 9 16.00 0.04 32.29
N PRO A 10 15.40 0.94 31.49
CA PRO A 10 14.00 0.85 31.13
C PRO A 10 13.78 -0.48 30.40
N SER A 11 12.95 -1.35 30.99
CA SER A 11 12.54 -2.61 30.37
C SER A 11 11.85 -2.30 29.05
N ALA A 12 12.35 -2.88 27.96
CA ALA A 12 11.69 -2.84 26.66
C ALA A 12 10.25 -3.35 26.83
N THR A 13 9.27 -2.49 26.54
CA THR A 13 7.83 -2.82 26.56
C THR A 13 7.38 -3.51 25.27
N PHE A 14 8.29 -3.69 24.31
CA PHE A 14 8.13 -4.67 23.26
C PHE A 14 8.82 -5.96 23.67
N THR A 15 8.04 -6.90 24.17
CA THR A 15 8.41 -8.31 24.08
C THR A 15 8.26 -8.63 22.60
N GLU A 16 9.38 -8.81 21.86
CA GLU A 16 9.36 -9.73 20.70
C GLU A 16 8.55 -10.92 21.18
N PRO A 17 7.51 -11.37 20.47
CA PRO A 17 6.62 -12.33 21.06
C PRO A 17 7.46 -13.48 21.61
N ALA A 18 7.56 -13.56 22.95
CA ALA A 18 8.21 -14.71 23.55
C ALA A 18 7.45 -15.89 22.98
N ALA A 19 8.14 -17.02 22.73
CA ALA A 19 7.48 -18.26 22.34
C ALA A 19 6.49 -18.65 23.45
N SER A 20 5.35 -17.98 23.48
CA SER A 20 4.20 -18.27 24.29
C SER A 20 3.56 -19.48 23.64
N ALA A 21 2.70 -20.17 24.37
CA ALA A 21 1.93 -21.25 23.77
C ALA A 21 1.12 -20.78 22.52
N LEU A 22 0.94 -19.47 22.32
CA LEU A 22 0.39 -18.83 21.12
C LEU A 22 1.40 -18.63 19.97
N LEU A 23 2.72 -18.67 20.20
CA LEU A 23 3.77 -18.61 19.16
C LEU A 23 4.38 -19.95 18.75
N LEU A 24 4.03 -21.04 19.41
CA LEU A 24 4.19 -22.36 18.81
C LEU A 24 3.39 -22.51 17.49
N LEU A 25 2.47 -21.55 17.21
CA LEU A 25 1.76 -21.39 15.94
C LEU A 25 2.46 -20.42 14.95
N GLY A 26 3.45 -19.65 15.40
CA GLY A 26 4.21 -18.68 14.60
C GLY A 26 5.28 -19.28 13.68
N GLN A 27 5.39 -20.61 13.63
CA GLN A 27 6.14 -21.36 12.62
C GLN A 27 5.23 -22.01 11.56
N GLY A 28 3.93 -21.70 11.58
CA GLY A 28 3.00 -22.19 10.59
C GLY A 28 3.28 -21.57 9.21
N VAL A 29 3.62 -22.40 8.23
CA VAL A 29 3.47 -22.04 6.82
C VAL A 29 1.98 -22.14 6.50
N ASP A 30 1.39 -21.06 5.99
CA ASP A 30 0.03 -21.10 5.47
C ASP A 30 0.04 -21.76 4.09
N LEU A 31 -0.08 -23.09 4.07
CA LEU A 31 -0.15 -23.88 2.84
C LEU A 31 -1.47 -23.67 2.07
N ALA A 32 -2.45 -22.97 2.64
CA ALA A 32 -3.70 -22.59 1.98
C ALA A 32 -3.62 -21.21 1.31
N SER A 33 -2.48 -20.52 1.42
CA SER A 33 -2.23 -19.25 0.74
C SER A 33 -2.35 -19.42 -0.79
N GLU A 34 -2.97 -18.44 -1.46
CA GLU A 34 -3.00 -18.44 -2.93
C GLU A 34 -1.56 -18.43 -3.48
N ARG A 35 -1.32 -19.05 -4.64
CA ARG A 35 0.02 -19.01 -5.25
C ARG A 35 0.45 -17.56 -5.49
N GLY A 36 1.62 -17.19 -5.00
CA GLY A 36 2.15 -15.83 -5.06
C GLY A 36 1.88 -14.96 -3.83
N VAL A 37 1.18 -15.49 -2.81
CA VAL A 37 0.96 -14.82 -1.51
C VAL A 37 1.48 -15.67 -0.33
N GLU A 38 2.46 -16.52 -0.62
CA GLU A 38 3.07 -17.47 0.32
C GLU A 38 3.79 -16.72 1.45
N CYS A 39 3.37 -16.95 2.69
CA CYS A 39 4.10 -16.50 3.87
C CYS A 39 5.12 -17.58 4.22
N VAL A 40 6.36 -17.39 3.77
CA VAL A 40 7.47 -18.33 3.97
C VAL A 40 7.86 -18.54 5.43
N GLY A 41 7.37 -17.69 6.33
CA GLY A 41 7.67 -17.72 7.77
C GLY A 41 9.09 -17.22 8.07
N GLY A 42 9.20 -16.49 9.19
CA GLY A 42 10.45 -15.84 9.62
C GLY A 42 10.76 -14.56 8.84
N LEU A 43 11.23 -13.52 9.54
CA LEU A 43 11.79 -12.37 8.86
C LEU A 43 13.15 -12.71 8.24
N PRO A 44 13.52 -12.09 7.12
CA PRO A 44 14.91 -12.10 6.67
C PRO A 44 15.83 -11.56 7.77
N ALA A 45 17.03 -12.12 7.88
CA ALA A 45 18.04 -11.66 8.83
C ALA A 45 18.44 -10.21 8.52
N ALA A 46 18.82 -9.46 9.56
CA ALA A 46 19.42 -8.14 9.40
C ALA A 46 20.70 -8.23 8.55
N SER A 47 20.96 -7.17 7.78
CA SER A 47 22.11 -7.10 6.89
C SER A 47 23.43 -6.95 7.66
N ASP A 48 24.54 -7.32 7.01
CA ASP A 48 25.90 -7.22 7.55
C ASP A 48 26.21 -5.78 8.04
N PRO A 49 26.67 -5.57 9.29
CA PRO A 49 27.05 -4.25 9.79
C PRO A 49 28.05 -3.49 8.92
N ASP A 50 28.93 -4.18 8.19
CA ASP A 50 29.86 -3.53 7.26
C ASP A 50 29.13 -2.82 6.10
N LEU A 51 27.91 -3.23 5.77
CA LEU A 51 27.06 -2.55 4.78
C LEU A 51 26.52 -1.21 5.30
N VAL A 52 26.33 -1.05 6.60
CA VAL A 52 25.85 0.23 7.18
C VAL A 52 26.91 1.31 6.98
N GLU A 53 28.18 1.01 7.26
CA GLU A 53 29.27 1.97 7.08
C GLU A 53 29.49 2.30 5.60
N ARG A 54 29.35 1.31 4.71
CA ARG A 54 29.38 1.53 3.26
C ARG A 54 28.22 2.40 2.78
N ALA A 55 27.00 2.17 3.28
CA ALA A 55 25.84 2.99 2.99
C ALA A 55 26.06 4.44 3.44
N ARG A 56 26.60 4.66 4.65
CA ARG A 56 26.92 6.00 5.16
C ARG A 56 27.95 6.71 4.29
N ALA A 57 29.02 6.01 3.90
CA ALA A 57 30.04 6.56 3.01
C ALA A 57 29.45 6.93 1.64
N ALA A 58 28.72 6.02 0.99
CA ALA A 58 28.10 6.27 -0.31
C ALA A 58 27.06 7.41 -0.24
N ARG A 59 26.24 7.47 0.81
CA ARG A 59 25.27 8.55 1.04
C ARG A 59 25.97 9.90 1.21
N ALA A 60 27.06 9.94 1.97
CA ALA A 60 27.85 11.15 2.18
C ALA A 60 28.52 11.65 0.89
N ASP A 61 29.05 10.73 0.08
CA ASP A 61 29.67 11.06 -1.21
C ASP A 61 28.63 11.59 -2.24
N LEU A 62 27.41 11.04 -2.22
CA LEU A 62 26.30 11.52 -3.06
C LEU A 62 25.77 12.89 -2.61
N GLY A 63 25.76 13.16 -1.30
CA GLY A 63 25.30 14.42 -0.73
C GLY A 63 23.90 14.81 -1.20
N ASP A 64 23.71 16.10 -1.51
CA ASP A 64 22.41 16.64 -1.94
C ASP A 64 21.98 16.20 -3.35
N ARG A 65 22.87 15.54 -4.11
CA ARG A 65 22.52 14.99 -5.44
C ARG A 65 21.61 13.78 -5.33
N ALA A 66 21.53 13.13 -4.17
CA ALA A 66 20.67 11.98 -3.95
C ALA A 66 19.62 12.27 -2.87
N PHE A 67 18.40 11.82 -3.14
CA PHE A 67 17.27 11.87 -2.22
C PHE A 67 16.65 10.47 -2.09
N VAL A 68 16.60 9.96 -0.86
CA VAL A 68 16.16 8.61 -0.54
C VAL A 68 14.76 8.64 0.04
N LEU A 69 13.83 7.99 -0.64
CA LEU A 69 12.42 7.92 -0.28
C LEU A 69 12.11 6.55 0.32
N GLY A 70 11.60 6.50 1.55
CA GLY A 70 11.27 5.25 2.23
C GLY A 70 9.76 5.06 2.41
N HIS A 71 9.18 3.99 1.87
CA HIS A 71 7.78 3.66 2.16
C HIS A 71 7.63 3.11 3.59
N HIS A 72 6.51 3.40 4.26
CA HIS A 72 6.22 2.94 5.64
C HIS A 72 6.37 1.43 5.88
N TYR A 73 6.25 0.60 4.84
CA TYR A 73 6.39 -0.87 4.95
C TYR A 73 7.83 -1.38 4.78
N GLN A 74 8.78 -0.49 4.49
CA GLN A 74 10.19 -0.87 4.36
C GLN A 74 10.79 -1.37 5.67
N ARG A 75 11.89 -2.11 5.52
CA ARG A 75 12.72 -2.56 6.64
C ARG A 75 13.33 -1.36 7.35
N ASP A 76 13.50 -1.47 8.67
CA ASP A 76 14.10 -0.40 9.48
C ASP A 76 15.53 -0.05 9.00
N GLU A 77 16.33 -1.05 8.62
CA GLU A 77 17.69 -0.84 8.09
C GLU A 77 17.74 -0.02 6.79
N VAL A 78 16.63 0.04 6.05
CA VAL A 78 16.47 0.86 4.84
C VAL A 78 15.92 2.24 5.21
N ILE A 79 14.91 2.28 6.10
CA ILE A 79 14.31 3.52 6.61
C ILE A 79 15.34 4.41 7.32
N ASP A 80 16.33 3.84 8.00
CA ASP A 80 17.41 4.58 8.65
C ASP A 80 18.24 5.47 7.69
N PHE A 81 18.15 5.21 6.37
CA PHE A 81 18.79 6.00 5.32
C PHE A 81 17.80 6.85 4.50
N ALA A 82 16.50 6.76 4.78
CA ALA A 82 15.49 7.55 4.08
C ALA A 82 15.52 9.01 4.54
N ASP A 83 15.55 9.95 3.60
CA ASP A 83 15.42 11.38 3.88
C ASP A 83 13.96 11.74 4.23
N VAL A 84 13.00 11.04 3.62
CA VAL A 84 11.57 11.15 3.92
C VAL A 84 10.92 9.78 3.97
N THR A 85 10.03 9.60 4.94
CA THR A 85 9.13 8.43 5.04
C THR A 85 7.68 8.84 4.79
N GLY A 86 6.94 8.02 4.05
CA GLY A 86 5.57 8.33 3.66
C GLY A 86 4.81 7.21 2.96
N ASP A 87 3.55 7.49 2.62
CA ASP A 87 2.79 6.71 1.66
C ASP A 87 3.24 6.97 0.22
N SER A 88 2.77 6.14 -0.71
CA SER A 88 3.14 6.18 -2.13
C SER A 88 3.05 7.58 -2.75
N PHE A 89 2.02 8.35 -2.39
CA PHE A 89 1.73 9.63 -3.02
C PHE A 89 2.56 10.77 -2.43
N LYS A 90 2.67 10.82 -1.10
CA LYS A 90 3.57 11.75 -0.41
C LYS A 90 4.99 11.63 -0.97
N LEU A 91 5.50 10.41 -1.11
CA LEU A 91 6.85 10.19 -1.62
C LEU A 91 7.03 10.71 -3.06
N ALA A 92 6.07 10.47 -3.96
CA ALA A 92 6.14 10.97 -5.33
C ALA A 92 6.11 12.51 -5.41
N ARG A 93 5.35 13.17 -4.52
CA ARG A 93 5.36 14.65 -4.40
C ARG A 93 6.68 15.19 -3.86
N GLU A 94 7.22 14.54 -2.82
CA GLU A 94 8.50 14.93 -2.23
C GLU A 94 9.65 14.77 -3.24
N ALA A 95 9.60 13.75 -4.10
CA ALA A 95 10.53 13.62 -5.23
C ALA A 95 10.51 14.86 -6.15
N ALA A 96 9.31 15.25 -6.59
CA ALA A 96 9.12 16.38 -7.51
C ALA A 96 9.42 17.74 -6.86
N ALA A 97 9.29 17.85 -5.54
CA ALA A 97 9.59 19.06 -4.77
C ALA A 97 11.09 19.30 -4.54
N ARG A 98 11.96 18.42 -5.04
CA ARG A 98 13.42 18.42 -4.86
C ARG A 98 14.17 18.46 -6.19
N PRO A 99 14.01 19.51 -7.01
CA PRO A 99 14.64 19.59 -8.33
C PRO A 99 16.18 19.60 -8.27
N GLU A 100 16.78 19.89 -7.11
CA GLU A 100 18.22 19.82 -6.87
C GLU A 100 18.76 18.38 -6.78
N ALA A 101 17.90 17.41 -6.48
CA ALA A 101 18.27 16.01 -6.35
C ALA A 101 18.27 15.33 -7.73
N GLU A 102 19.47 15.12 -8.28
CA GLU A 102 19.71 14.40 -9.54
C GLU A 102 19.22 12.95 -9.48
N PHE A 103 19.38 12.28 -8.33
CA PHE A 103 19.00 10.89 -8.13
C PHE A 103 17.92 10.74 -7.06
N ILE A 104 16.81 10.12 -7.41
CA ILE A 104 15.74 9.78 -6.48
C ILE A 104 15.78 8.26 -6.23
N LEU A 105 16.32 7.84 -5.09
CA LEU A 105 16.33 6.43 -4.71
C LEU A 105 15.00 6.06 -4.05
N PHE A 106 14.14 5.36 -4.79
CA PHE A 106 12.80 5.01 -4.34
C PHE A 106 12.80 3.65 -3.62
N CYS A 107 12.88 3.67 -2.28
CA CYS A 107 12.77 2.47 -1.44
C CYS A 107 11.30 2.09 -1.22
N GLY A 108 10.68 1.58 -2.28
CA GLY A 108 9.29 1.11 -2.32
C GLY A 108 9.11 -0.02 -3.32
N VAL A 109 8.11 0.08 -4.19
CA VAL A 109 7.85 -0.90 -5.25
C VAL A 109 7.68 -0.20 -6.61
N HIS A 110 7.76 -0.97 -7.70
CA HIS A 110 7.88 -0.47 -9.07
C HIS A 110 6.90 0.63 -9.44
N PHE A 111 5.59 0.42 -9.23
CA PHE A 111 4.58 1.43 -9.58
C PHE A 111 4.72 2.75 -8.80
N MET A 112 5.30 2.71 -7.60
CA MET A 112 5.53 3.92 -6.80
C MET A 112 6.67 4.73 -7.41
N ALA A 113 7.73 4.04 -7.85
CA ALA A 113 8.83 4.65 -8.58
C ALA A 113 8.38 5.18 -9.95
N GLU A 114 7.50 4.49 -10.67
CA GLU A 114 6.86 5.01 -11.89
C GLU A 114 6.08 6.30 -11.61
N SER A 115 5.36 6.35 -10.48
CA SER A 115 4.60 7.54 -10.11
C SER A 115 5.51 8.73 -9.75
N ALA A 116 6.69 8.46 -9.18
CA ALA A 116 7.70 9.49 -8.98
C ALA A 116 8.25 9.97 -10.33
N ASP A 117 8.63 9.06 -11.23
CA ASP A 117 9.15 9.38 -12.57
C ASP A 117 8.16 10.24 -13.36
N ILE A 118 6.87 9.89 -13.33
CA ILE A 118 5.79 10.66 -13.96
C ILE A 118 5.74 12.10 -13.43
N LEU A 119 5.99 12.33 -12.13
CA LEU A 119 5.83 13.63 -11.49
C LEU A 119 7.11 14.49 -11.51
N THR A 120 8.29 13.86 -11.48
CA THR A 120 9.59 14.53 -11.51
C THR A 120 9.91 15.15 -12.87
N SER A 121 11.00 15.93 -12.92
CA SER A 121 11.51 16.52 -14.17
C SER A 121 12.51 15.59 -14.88
N ASP A 122 12.79 15.86 -16.16
CA ASP A 122 13.75 15.09 -16.97
C ASP A 122 15.19 15.11 -16.42
N ASP A 123 15.52 16.13 -15.61
CA ASP A 123 16.82 16.27 -14.95
C ASP A 123 16.97 15.32 -13.75
N GLN A 124 15.87 14.77 -13.24
CA GLN A 124 15.86 13.83 -12.13
C GLN A 124 15.80 12.39 -12.62
N GLN A 125 16.50 11.51 -11.93
CA GLN A 125 16.63 10.10 -12.30
C GLN A 125 16.07 9.25 -11.17
N VAL A 126 14.88 8.68 -11.39
CA VAL A 126 14.27 7.79 -10.41
C VAL A 126 14.88 6.40 -10.52
N VAL A 127 15.42 5.90 -9.39
CA VAL A 127 16.14 4.63 -9.28
C VAL A 127 15.42 3.73 -8.30
N LEU A 128 15.09 2.52 -8.74
CA LEU A 128 14.53 1.47 -7.89
C LEU A 128 15.66 0.49 -7.50
N PRO A 129 16.04 0.38 -6.21
CA PRO A 129 17.16 -0.48 -5.80
C PRO A 129 17.08 -1.94 -6.28
N ASP A 130 15.87 -2.51 -6.37
CA ASP A 130 15.63 -3.83 -6.95
C ASP A 130 14.43 -3.78 -7.92
N LEU A 131 14.66 -4.03 -9.22
CA LEU A 131 13.61 -4.06 -10.23
C LEU A 131 12.56 -5.15 -10.02
N ALA A 132 12.88 -6.20 -9.27
CA ALA A 132 11.92 -7.23 -8.91
C ALA A 132 11.03 -6.85 -7.71
N ALA A 133 11.22 -5.67 -7.09
CA ALA A 133 10.31 -5.11 -6.10
C ALA A 133 9.00 -4.64 -6.76
N GLY A 134 8.16 -5.59 -7.19
CA GLY A 134 6.84 -5.34 -7.77
C GLY A 134 5.73 -5.21 -6.72
N CYS A 135 4.48 -5.35 -7.14
CA CYS A 135 3.35 -5.44 -6.23
C CYS A 135 2.37 -6.45 -6.78
N SER A 136 2.19 -7.57 -6.05
CA SER A 136 1.33 -8.66 -6.50
C SER A 136 -0.08 -8.19 -6.86
N MET A 137 -0.59 -7.15 -6.19
CA MET A 137 -1.90 -6.57 -6.46
C MET A 137 -1.91 -5.64 -7.68
N ALA A 138 -0.89 -4.82 -7.89
CA ALA A 138 -0.79 -4.00 -9.10
C ALA A 138 -0.69 -4.91 -10.34
N ASP A 139 0.04 -6.01 -10.21
CA ASP A 139 0.24 -7.02 -11.27
C ASP A 139 -1.02 -7.89 -11.52
N MET A 140 -2.08 -7.76 -10.69
CA MET A 140 -3.37 -8.42 -10.94
C MET A 140 -4.20 -7.73 -12.02
N ALA A 141 -3.85 -6.52 -12.44
CA ALA A 141 -4.48 -5.80 -13.53
C ALA A 141 -3.45 -5.49 -14.63
N ALA A 142 -3.50 -6.24 -15.72
CA ALA A 142 -2.72 -5.96 -16.91
C ALA A 142 -3.50 -5.04 -17.87
N ILE A 143 -2.79 -4.20 -18.61
CA ILE A 143 -3.41 -3.16 -19.45
C ILE A 143 -4.30 -3.77 -20.54
N ASP A 144 -3.86 -4.85 -21.19
CA ASP A 144 -4.62 -5.60 -22.19
C ASP A 144 -5.95 -6.11 -21.61
N GLN A 145 -5.91 -6.63 -20.39
CA GLN A 145 -7.13 -7.10 -19.70
C GLN A 145 -8.09 -5.96 -19.34
N VAL A 146 -7.56 -4.77 -19.03
CA VAL A 146 -8.38 -3.61 -18.70
C VAL A 146 -9.02 -3.03 -19.97
N GLU A 147 -8.30 -3.01 -21.09
CA GLU A 147 -8.86 -2.64 -22.39
C GLU A 147 -9.96 -3.61 -22.82
N ASP A 148 -9.73 -4.93 -22.71
CA ASP A 148 -10.76 -5.96 -22.95
C ASP A 148 -11.98 -5.79 -22.03
N ALA A 149 -11.75 -5.47 -20.75
CA ALA A 149 -12.83 -5.23 -19.81
C ALA A 149 -13.65 -3.99 -20.19
N TRP A 150 -12.99 -2.94 -20.68
CA TRP A 150 -13.66 -1.74 -21.16
C TRP A 150 -14.52 -2.02 -22.38
N ASP A 151 -14.03 -2.83 -23.33
CA ASP A 151 -14.82 -3.26 -24.49
C ASP A 151 -16.08 -4.03 -24.07
N VAL A 152 -16.01 -4.87 -23.04
CA VAL A 152 -17.20 -5.52 -22.45
C VAL A 152 -18.21 -4.48 -21.92
N LEU A 153 -17.75 -3.37 -21.33
CA LEU A 153 -18.63 -2.29 -20.89
C LEU A 153 -19.25 -1.52 -22.07
N VAL A 154 -18.50 -1.37 -23.17
CA VAL A 154 -18.98 -0.76 -24.42
C VAL A 154 -20.06 -1.65 -25.04
N GLU A 155 -19.84 -2.95 -25.16
CA GLU A 155 -20.82 -3.91 -25.68
C GLU A 155 -22.07 -4.00 -24.80
N ALA A 156 -21.90 -3.88 -23.48
CA ALA A 156 -23.01 -3.76 -22.54
C ALA A 156 -23.73 -2.40 -22.62
N GLY A 157 -23.22 -1.43 -23.38
CA GLY A 157 -23.81 -0.11 -23.55
C GLY A 157 -23.85 0.70 -22.26
N ILE A 158 -22.82 0.57 -21.42
CA ILE A 158 -22.69 1.27 -20.13
C ILE A 158 -21.37 2.04 -19.98
N ALA A 159 -20.45 1.95 -20.95
CA ALA A 159 -19.14 2.60 -20.88
C ALA A 159 -19.25 4.14 -20.77
N GLU A 160 -20.20 4.77 -21.48
CA GLU A 160 -20.42 6.22 -21.40
C GLU A 160 -20.91 6.69 -20.02
N ASP A 161 -21.59 5.81 -19.29
CA ASP A 161 -22.08 6.05 -17.93
C ASP A 161 -21.13 5.51 -16.85
N THR A 162 -19.90 5.13 -17.21
CA THR A 162 -18.90 4.55 -16.31
C THR A 162 -17.67 5.45 -16.20
N VAL A 163 -17.23 5.73 -14.97
CA VAL A 163 -15.97 6.44 -14.70
C VAL A 163 -14.96 5.45 -14.11
N PRO A 164 -13.76 5.30 -14.69
CA PRO A 164 -12.72 4.50 -14.06
C PRO A 164 -12.07 5.26 -12.90
N VAL A 165 -11.86 4.57 -11.79
CA VAL A 165 -11.08 5.03 -10.65
C VAL A 165 -10.03 3.97 -10.36
N THR A 166 -8.76 4.33 -10.46
CA THR A 166 -7.67 3.40 -10.16
C THR A 166 -7.00 3.77 -8.85
N TYR A 167 -6.68 2.77 -8.04
CA TYR A 167 -5.86 2.93 -6.85
C TYR A 167 -4.42 3.21 -7.27
N MET A 168 -3.69 3.97 -6.45
CA MET A 168 -2.29 4.34 -6.65
C MET A 168 -1.41 3.11 -6.89
N ASN A 169 -1.78 1.98 -6.29
CA ASN A 169 -1.18 0.67 -6.45
C ASN A 169 -1.60 0.00 -7.77
N SER A 170 -1.27 0.66 -8.89
CA SER A 170 -1.50 0.23 -10.27
C SER A 170 -0.35 0.69 -11.15
N THR A 171 -0.08 0.03 -12.28
CA THR A 171 1.01 0.43 -13.18
C THR A 171 0.74 1.79 -13.83
N ALA A 172 1.78 2.42 -14.37
CA ALA A 172 1.65 3.64 -15.17
C ALA A 172 0.63 3.49 -16.32
N ALA A 173 0.62 2.35 -17.02
CA ALA A 173 -0.32 2.08 -18.10
C ALA A 173 -1.79 2.08 -17.64
N ILE A 174 -2.09 1.56 -16.44
CA ILE A 174 -3.45 1.57 -15.87
C ILE A 174 -3.86 2.98 -15.44
N LYS A 175 -2.91 3.78 -14.92
CA LYS A 175 -3.13 5.20 -14.65
C LYS A 175 -3.40 5.98 -15.95
N ALA A 176 -2.65 5.67 -17.01
CA ALA A 176 -2.82 6.25 -18.33
C ALA A 176 -4.20 5.92 -18.92
N PHE A 177 -4.60 4.65 -18.90
CA PHE A 177 -5.96 4.22 -19.27
C PHE A 177 -7.01 5.02 -18.50
N THR A 178 -6.86 5.12 -17.18
CA THR A 178 -7.79 5.88 -16.32
C THR A 178 -7.88 7.35 -16.75
N GLY A 179 -6.75 7.98 -17.08
CA GLY A 179 -6.70 9.35 -17.57
C GLY A 179 -7.36 9.53 -18.94
N ARG A 180 -7.09 8.61 -19.89
CA ARG A 180 -7.70 8.61 -21.24
C ARG A 180 -9.23 8.53 -21.17
N HIS A 181 -9.76 7.81 -20.19
CA HIS A 181 -11.19 7.62 -19.96
C HIS A 181 -11.79 8.62 -18.95
N GLY A 182 -11.11 9.74 -18.68
CA GLY A 182 -11.66 10.84 -17.87
C GLY A 182 -11.85 10.52 -16.39
N GLY A 183 -11.15 9.50 -15.90
CA GLY A 183 -11.15 9.01 -14.53
C GLY A 183 -10.18 9.72 -13.59
N THR A 184 -9.91 9.10 -12.43
CA THR A 184 -8.96 9.64 -11.44
C THR A 184 -8.21 8.53 -10.71
N VAL A 185 -7.05 8.88 -10.14
CA VAL A 185 -6.32 8.03 -9.19
C VAL A 185 -6.86 8.23 -7.78
N CYS A 186 -6.74 7.24 -6.91
CA CYS A 186 -6.97 7.39 -5.48
C CYS A 186 -5.90 6.69 -4.66
N THR A 187 -5.90 6.94 -3.36
CA THR A 187 -5.15 6.24 -2.31
C THR A 187 -6.15 5.72 -1.27
N SER A 188 -5.71 4.90 -0.30
CA SER A 188 -6.58 4.49 0.80
C SER A 188 -7.03 5.64 1.70
N SER A 189 -6.38 6.81 1.65
CA SER A 189 -6.74 8.00 2.45
C SER A 189 -7.84 8.86 1.81
N ASN A 190 -7.99 8.83 0.49
CA ASN A 190 -8.91 9.71 -0.26
C ASN A 190 -9.88 8.95 -1.18
N ALA A 191 -9.93 7.61 -1.11
CA ALA A 191 -10.80 6.80 -1.96
C ALA A 191 -12.26 7.26 -1.94
N HIS A 192 -12.78 7.67 -0.78
CA HIS A 192 -14.15 8.16 -0.65
C HIS A 192 -14.41 9.45 -1.43
N VAL A 193 -13.42 10.35 -1.49
CA VAL A 193 -13.50 11.60 -2.27
C VAL A 193 -13.47 11.27 -3.76
N ALA A 194 -12.54 10.41 -4.18
CA ALA A 194 -12.40 9.99 -5.57
C ALA A 194 -13.66 9.29 -6.09
N LEU A 195 -14.23 8.38 -5.31
CA LEU A 195 -15.46 7.69 -5.67
C LEU A 195 -16.66 8.63 -5.70
N ARG A 196 -16.80 9.54 -4.74
CA ARG A 196 -17.88 10.55 -4.75
C ARG A 196 -17.81 11.42 -6.00
N TRP A 197 -16.62 11.94 -6.32
CA TRP A 197 -16.40 12.70 -7.54
C TRP A 197 -16.73 11.90 -8.81
N ALA A 198 -16.32 10.63 -8.85
CA ALA A 198 -16.57 9.76 -9.99
C ALA A 198 -18.09 9.54 -10.18
N PHE A 199 -18.84 9.32 -9.10
CA PHE A 199 -20.30 9.23 -9.17
C PHE A 199 -20.95 10.54 -9.57
N ASP A 200 -20.50 11.68 -9.04
CA ASP A 200 -21.05 12.99 -9.40
C ASP A 200 -20.94 13.29 -10.90
N LYS A 201 -19.88 12.79 -11.56
CA LYS A 201 -19.75 12.86 -13.04
C LYS A 201 -20.81 12.08 -13.80
N VAL A 202 -21.41 11.06 -13.19
CA VAL A 202 -22.38 10.15 -13.83
C VAL A 202 -23.73 10.13 -13.10
N GLY A 203 -24.15 11.30 -12.60
CA GLY A 203 -25.50 11.50 -12.04
C GLY A 203 -25.61 11.36 -10.52
N GLY A 204 -24.49 11.29 -9.80
CA GLY A 204 -24.42 11.27 -8.34
C GLY A 204 -24.58 9.89 -7.72
N VAL A 205 -24.38 9.84 -6.40
CA VAL A 205 -24.46 8.58 -5.61
C VAL A 205 -25.85 7.94 -5.69
N GLU A 206 -26.92 8.73 -5.79
CA GLU A 206 -28.30 8.25 -5.96
C GLU A 206 -28.70 7.98 -7.43
N GLY A 207 -27.78 8.21 -8.38
CA GLY A 207 -28.02 8.02 -9.80
C GLY A 207 -27.89 6.56 -10.27
N THR A 208 -27.78 6.37 -11.59
CA THR A 208 -27.62 5.04 -12.23
C THR A 208 -26.22 4.81 -12.80
N GLY A 209 -25.38 5.86 -12.80
CA GLY A 209 -24.02 5.82 -13.27
C GLY A 209 -23.11 4.93 -12.42
N LYS A 210 -21.97 4.57 -12.99
CA LYS A 210 -21.14 3.46 -12.53
C LYS A 210 -19.70 3.89 -12.33
N VAL A 211 -18.99 3.14 -11.50
CA VAL A 211 -17.54 3.26 -11.34
C VAL A 211 -16.89 1.91 -11.60
N LEU A 212 -15.88 1.91 -12.48
CA LEU A 212 -14.92 0.80 -12.61
C LEU A 212 -13.77 1.06 -11.64
N PHE A 213 -13.66 0.27 -10.58
CA PHE A 213 -12.62 0.43 -9.55
C PHE A 213 -11.53 -0.63 -9.68
N MET A 214 -10.27 -0.20 -9.78
CA MET A 214 -9.13 -1.07 -10.02
C MET A 214 -7.95 -0.79 -9.06
N PRO A 215 -7.04 -1.74 -8.83
CA PRO A 215 -7.25 -3.18 -8.97
C PRO A 215 -7.88 -3.80 -7.71
N ASP A 216 -7.91 -3.09 -6.56
CA ASP A 216 -8.31 -3.66 -5.27
C ASP A 216 -9.84 -3.66 -5.07
N GLN A 217 -10.45 -4.85 -5.10
CA GLN A 217 -11.89 -4.99 -4.89
C GLN A 217 -12.35 -4.61 -3.48
N HIS A 218 -11.49 -4.76 -2.47
CA HIS A 218 -11.86 -4.55 -1.08
C HIS A 218 -11.89 -3.07 -0.75
N LEU A 219 -10.85 -2.31 -1.12
CA LEU A 219 -10.82 -0.87 -0.99
C LEU A 219 -12.03 -0.24 -1.69
N GLY A 220 -12.27 -0.59 -2.97
CA GLY A 220 -13.40 -0.07 -3.72
C GLY A 220 -14.76 -0.41 -3.09
N ARG A 221 -14.96 -1.68 -2.72
CA ARG A 221 -16.20 -2.15 -2.08
C ARG A 221 -16.44 -1.51 -0.73
N ASN A 222 -15.46 -1.54 0.15
CA ASN A 222 -15.59 -1.06 1.53
C ASN A 222 -15.85 0.44 1.53
N THR A 223 -15.14 1.20 0.69
CA THR A 223 -15.37 2.64 0.57
C THR A 223 -16.78 2.93 0.03
N ALA A 224 -17.21 2.25 -1.04
CA ALA A 224 -18.54 2.46 -1.62
C ALA A 224 -19.67 2.11 -0.63
N VAL A 225 -19.55 0.98 0.07
CA VAL A 225 -20.59 0.50 0.99
C VAL A 225 -20.62 1.31 2.28
N LEU A 226 -19.47 1.52 2.92
CA LEU A 226 -19.41 2.09 4.27
C LEU A 226 -19.42 3.61 4.28
N GLU A 227 -18.84 4.27 3.26
CA GLU A 227 -18.69 5.73 3.24
C GLU A 227 -19.67 6.42 2.26
N LEU A 228 -20.13 5.71 1.22
CA LEU A 228 -21.09 6.24 0.25
C LEU A 228 -22.48 5.61 0.35
N GLY A 229 -22.68 4.57 1.15
CA GLY A 229 -23.98 3.93 1.33
C GLY A 229 -24.47 3.14 0.11
N ILE A 230 -23.58 2.82 -0.83
CA ILE A 230 -23.93 1.96 -1.98
C ILE A 230 -24.26 0.55 -1.47
N PRO A 231 -25.40 -0.04 -1.86
CA PRO A 231 -25.74 -1.40 -1.47
C PRO A 231 -24.68 -2.42 -1.89
N LEU A 232 -24.41 -3.40 -1.03
CA LEU A 232 -23.40 -4.43 -1.28
C LEU A 232 -23.72 -5.27 -2.52
N ASP A 233 -24.99 -5.51 -2.81
CA ASP A 233 -25.47 -6.23 -4.00
C ASP A 233 -25.35 -5.41 -5.30
N ALA A 234 -25.20 -4.09 -5.20
CA ALA A 234 -24.86 -3.21 -6.33
C ALA A 234 -23.35 -3.21 -6.67
N CYS A 235 -22.53 -3.96 -5.92
CA CYS A 235 -21.10 -4.13 -6.16
C CYS A 235 -20.81 -5.48 -6.82
N VAL A 236 -20.47 -5.48 -8.11
CA VAL A 236 -20.09 -6.70 -8.84
C VAL A 236 -18.58 -6.80 -8.98
N VAL A 237 -18.05 -8.02 -9.11
CA VAL A 237 -16.62 -8.27 -9.28
C VAL A 237 -16.36 -8.75 -10.71
N PHE A 238 -15.51 -8.02 -11.42
CA PHE A 238 -15.03 -8.37 -12.75
C PHE A 238 -13.77 -9.23 -12.64
N ASP A 239 -13.85 -10.50 -13.05
CA ASP A 239 -12.71 -11.41 -13.13
C ASP A 239 -12.16 -11.48 -14.56
N PRO A 240 -11.00 -10.86 -14.85
CA PRO A 240 -10.44 -10.83 -16.21
C PRO A 240 -10.09 -12.21 -16.76
N ARG A 241 -10.07 -13.25 -15.92
CA ARG A 241 -9.81 -14.64 -16.35
C ARG A 241 -11.06 -15.36 -16.85
N LYS A 242 -12.23 -14.71 -16.82
CA LYS A 242 -13.51 -15.28 -17.26
C LYS A 242 -14.07 -14.49 -18.45
N PRO A 243 -14.81 -15.15 -19.35
CA PRO A 243 -15.55 -14.45 -20.40
C PRO A 243 -16.44 -13.34 -19.80
N ASN A 244 -16.36 -12.13 -20.35
CA ASN A 244 -17.11 -10.95 -19.89
C ASN A 244 -16.96 -10.65 -18.39
N GLY A 245 -15.78 -10.91 -17.82
CA GLY A 245 -15.55 -10.73 -16.38
C GLY A 245 -16.26 -11.74 -15.49
N GLY A 246 -16.90 -12.76 -16.06
CA GLY A 246 -17.80 -13.68 -15.35
C GLY A 246 -19.16 -13.06 -15.01
N LEU A 247 -19.54 -11.96 -15.65
CA LEU A 247 -20.77 -11.21 -15.41
C LEU A 247 -21.68 -11.27 -16.64
N THR A 248 -22.98 -11.27 -16.40
CA THR A 248 -23.98 -11.06 -17.45
C THR A 248 -24.14 -9.58 -17.74
N THR A 249 -24.59 -9.23 -18.95
CA THR A 249 -24.94 -7.85 -19.32
C THR A 249 -25.93 -7.22 -18.34
N GLN A 250 -26.89 -8.00 -17.83
CA GLN A 250 -27.86 -7.50 -16.86
C GLN A 250 -27.19 -7.15 -15.52
N GLN A 251 -26.30 -8.01 -15.01
CA GLN A 251 -25.53 -7.70 -13.79
C GLN A 251 -24.67 -6.44 -13.95
N LEU A 252 -24.06 -6.24 -15.13
CA LEU A 252 -23.29 -5.02 -15.43
C LEU A 252 -24.19 -3.77 -15.46
N ARG A 253 -25.39 -3.87 -16.04
CA ARG A 253 -26.37 -2.77 -16.08
C ARG A 253 -26.93 -2.43 -14.70
N ASP A 254 -27.14 -3.44 -13.84
CA ASP A 254 -27.68 -3.25 -12.49
C ASP A 254 -26.60 -2.79 -11.48
N ALA A 255 -25.33 -3.06 -11.76
CA ALA A 255 -24.23 -2.66 -10.89
C ALA A 255 -24.05 -1.13 -10.81
N ARG A 256 -23.59 -0.67 -9.64
CA ARG A 256 -23.10 0.69 -9.40
C ARG A 256 -21.58 0.72 -9.28
N MET A 257 -21.00 -0.34 -8.71
CA MET A 257 -19.56 -0.54 -8.59
C MET A 257 -19.16 -1.80 -9.37
N ILE A 258 -18.26 -1.65 -10.33
CA ILE A 258 -17.62 -2.75 -11.04
C ILE A 258 -16.19 -2.84 -10.49
N LEU A 259 -15.95 -3.86 -9.67
CA LEU A 259 -14.71 -4.02 -8.91
C LEU A 259 -13.79 -5.00 -9.63
N TRP A 260 -12.56 -4.61 -9.93
CA TRP A 260 -11.56 -5.53 -10.47
C TRP A 260 -11.26 -6.64 -9.45
N ARG A 261 -11.11 -7.90 -9.90
CA ARG A 261 -10.75 -9.03 -9.03
C ARG A 261 -9.27 -9.02 -8.63
N GLY A 262 -8.78 -7.90 -8.09
CA GLY A 262 -7.49 -7.80 -7.42
C GLY A 262 -7.67 -7.59 -5.92
N HIS A 263 -6.65 -7.92 -5.13
CA HIS A 263 -6.64 -7.70 -3.69
C HIS A 263 -5.21 -7.73 -3.15
N CYS A 264 -4.98 -7.07 -2.02
CA CYS A 264 -3.69 -7.14 -1.35
C CYS A 264 -3.47 -8.50 -0.68
N SER A 265 -2.29 -9.08 -0.94
CA SER A 265 -1.85 -10.37 -0.39
C SER A 265 -1.64 -10.36 1.12
N VAL A 266 -1.37 -9.19 1.71
CA VAL A 266 -1.20 -9.02 3.15
C VAL A 266 -2.58 -8.88 3.81
N HIS A 267 -3.38 -7.91 3.36
CA HIS A 267 -4.68 -7.62 3.99
C HIS A 267 -5.75 -8.67 3.71
N GLY A 268 -5.65 -9.40 2.59
CA GLY A 268 -6.53 -10.51 2.25
C GLY A 268 -6.40 -11.72 3.19
N ARG A 269 -5.36 -11.78 4.03
CA ARG A 269 -5.14 -12.87 5.00
C ARG A 269 -6.03 -12.73 6.22
N PHE A 270 -6.30 -11.50 6.64
CA PHE A 270 -7.13 -11.26 7.81
C PHE A 270 -8.53 -11.81 7.57
N SER A 271 -9.09 -12.40 8.63
CA SER A 271 -10.38 -13.07 8.63
C SER A 271 -11.20 -12.65 9.84
N ALA A 272 -12.51 -12.86 9.77
CA ALA A 272 -13.39 -12.66 10.92
C ALA A 272 -12.97 -13.51 12.14
N GLN A 273 -12.36 -14.68 11.91
CA GLN A 273 -11.84 -15.53 12.99
C GLN A 273 -10.70 -14.85 13.75
N ASN A 274 -9.79 -14.15 13.04
CA ASN A 274 -8.71 -13.40 13.71
C ASN A 274 -9.27 -12.35 14.67
N LEU A 275 -10.35 -11.65 14.30
CA LEU A 275 -11.02 -10.68 15.17
C LEU A 275 -11.61 -11.35 16.42
N LEU A 276 -12.27 -12.51 16.26
CA LEU A 276 -12.84 -13.25 17.37
C LEU A 276 -11.77 -13.74 18.34
N ASP A 277 -10.68 -14.31 17.83
CA ASP A 277 -9.59 -14.86 18.62
C ASP A 277 -8.91 -13.76 19.46
N VAL A 278 -8.65 -12.62 18.84
CA VAL A 278 -7.99 -11.50 19.51
C VAL A 278 -8.89 -10.87 20.59
N ARG A 279 -10.18 -10.68 20.31
CA ARG A 279 -11.11 -10.14 21.32
C ARG A 279 -11.32 -11.12 22.48
N ALA A 280 -11.21 -12.44 22.24
CA ALA A 280 -11.23 -13.44 23.30
C ALA A 280 -9.95 -13.42 24.15
N ALA A 281 -8.80 -13.13 23.55
CA ALA A 281 -7.51 -13.09 24.23
C ALA A 281 -7.26 -11.79 25.00
N VAL A 282 -7.71 -10.64 24.47
CA VAL A 282 -7.49 -9.31 25.05
C VAL A 282 -8.83 -8.58 25.20
N PRO A 283 -9.44 -8.62 26.41
CA PRO A 283 -10.64 -7.85 26.69
C PRO A 283 -10.40 -6.34 26.50
N ASP A 284 -11.41 -5.61 26.04
CA ASP A 284 -11.41 -4.15 25.80
C ASP A 284 -10.36 -3.65 24.77
N VAL A 285 -9.85 -4.53 23.91
CA VAL A 285 -8.93 -4.15 22.83
C VAL A 285 -9.63 -3.39 21.71
N THR A 286 -8.99 -2.33 21.21
CA THR A 286 -9.44 -1.61 20.01
C THR A 286 -8.81 -2.23 18.77
N VAL A 287 -9.62 -2.67 17.82
CA VAL A 287 -9.17 -3.26 16.55
C VAL A 287 -9.22 -2.23 15.44
N LEU A 288 -8.08 -1.93 14.85
CA LEU A 288 -7.92 -0.95 13.77
C LEU A 288 -7.30 -1.63 12.54
N VAL A 289 -8.01 -1.60 11.41
CA VAL A 289 -7.61 -2.33 10.19
C VAL A 289 -7.51 -1.42 8.97
N HIS A 290 -6.74 -1.85 7.97
CA HIS A 290 -6.66 -1.16 6.69
C HIS A 290 -7.92 -1.43 5.83
N PRO A 291 -8.40 -0.48 5.00
CA PRO A 291 -9.59 -0.69 4.15
C PRO A 291 -9.41 -1.72 3.02
N GLU A 292 -8.18 -2.17 2.76
CA GLU A 292 -7.89 -3.30 1.83
C GLU A 292 -8.26 -4.67 2.42
N CYS A 293 -8.62 -4.74 3.71
CA CYS A 293 -9.09 -5.97 4.33
C CYS A 293 -10.45 -6.40 3.77
N LYS A 294 -10.76 -7.71 3.87
CA LYS A 294 -12.05 -8.25 3.47
C LYS A 294 -13.21 -7.56 4.20
N HIS A 295 -14.39 -7.53 3.57
CA HIS A 295 -15.54 -6.77 4.06
C HIS A 295 -15.97 -7.20 5.47
N GLU A 296 -15.94 -8.51 5.74
CA GLU A 296 -16.24 -9.09 7.05
C GLU A 296 -15.22 -8.70 8.14
N VAL A 297 -13.98 -8.39 7.75
CA VAL A 297 -12.94 -7.91 8.69
C VAL A 297 -13.17 -6.43 8.97
N VAL A 298 -13.41 -5.64 7.93
CA VAL A 298 -13.62 -4.20 8.05
C VAL A 298 -14.87 -3.89 8.88
N THR A 299 -15.95 -4.63 8.68
CA THR A 299 -17.20 -4.45 9.45
C THR A 299 -17.12 -4.97 10.88
N GLY A 300 -16.16 -5.86 11.20
CA GLY A 300 -15.92 -6.34 12.56
C GLY A 300 -14.86 -5.56 13.35
N ALA A 301 -14.16 -4.63 12.69
CA ALA A 301 -13.17 -3.76 13.31
C ALA A 301 -13.83 -2.55 13.99
N ASP A 302 -13.15 -1.99 14.99
CA ASP A 302 -13.62 -0.78 15.70
C ASP A 302 -13.30 0.49 14.89
N MET A 303 -12.19 0.45 14.15
CA MET A 303 -11.73 1.56 13.32
C MET A 303 -11.15 1.03 12.00
N VAL A 304 -11.26 1.85 10.95
CA VAL A 304 -10.78 1.53 9.60
C VAL A 304 -10.09 2.74 9.03
N GLY A 305 -8.89 2.57 8.46
CA GLY A 305 -8.23 3.69 7.79
C GLY A 305 -6.90 3.33 7.13
N SER A 306 -6.39 4.29 6.36
CA SER A 306 -5.08 4.18 5.71
C SER A 306 -3.95 4.08 6.72
N THR A 307 -2.74 3.76 6.25
CA THR A 307 -1.52 3.76 7.08
C THR A 307 -1.33 5.07 7.85
N GLU A 308 -1.50 6.22 7.21
CA GLU A 308 -1.39 7.52 7.87
C GLU A 308 -2.47 7.72 8.94
N TYR A 309 -3.69 7.25 8.70
CA TYR A 309 -4.74 7.26 9.71
C TYR A 309 -4.38 6.38 10.91
N ILE A 310 -3.82 5.19 10.67
CA ILE A 310 -3.37 4.26 11.71
C ILE A 310 -2.30 4.90 12.60
N ILE A 311 -1.29 5.52 11.98
CA ILE A 311 -0.22 6.23 12.69
C ILE A 311 -0.82 7.34 13.57
N LYS A 312 -1.64 8.22 12.99
CA LYS A 312 -2.27 9.33 13.71
C LYS A 312 -3.18 8.88 14.84
N ALA A 313 -3.94 7.80 14.65
CA ALA A 313 -4.82 7.25 15.66
C ALA A 313 -4.02 6.75 16.88
N LEU A 314 -2.89 6.09 16.65
CA LEU A 314 -2.01 5.59 17.71
C LEU A 314 -1.20 6.69 18.40
N ASP A 315 -0.74 7.70 17.65
CA ASP A 315 -0.11 8.90 18.20
C ASP A 315 -1.05 9.63 19.17
N ALA A 316 -2.33 9.73 18.82
CA ALA A 316 -3.36 10.40 19.62
C ALA A 316 -3.96 9.51 20.74
N ALA A 317 -3.66 8.21 20.75
CA ALA A 317 -4.24 7.27 21.71
C ALA A 317 -3.73 7.51 23.14
N PRO A 318 -4.58 7.29 24.16
CA PRO A 318 -4.16 7.46 25.55
C PRO A 318 -3.14 6.40 25.98
N ALA A 319 -2.23 6.76 26.88
CA ALA A 319 -1.30 5.81 27.49
C ALA A 319 -2.05 4.67 28.19
N GLY A 320 -1.53 3.45 28.11
CA GLY A 320 -2.13 2.24 28.67
C GLY A 320 -3.25 1.61 27.83
N SER A 321 -3.56 2.17 26.66
CA SER A 321 -4.55 1.59 25.74
C SER A 321 -4.02 0.35 25.01
N SER A 322 -4.94 -0.53 24.63
CA SER A 322 -4.67 -1.79 23.94
C SER A 322 -5.22 -1.75 22.52
N TRP A 323 -4.35 -2.08 21.55
CA TRP A 323 -4.61 -1.95 20.13
C TRP A 323 -4.18 -3.20 19.38
N VAL A 324 -5.01 -3.62 18.44
CA VAL A 324 -4.68 -4.66 17.47
C VAL A 324 -4.78 -4.06 16.08
N ILE A 325 -3.68 -4.16 15.33
CA ILE A 325 -3.54 -3.51 14.04
C ILE A 325 -3.52 -4.54 12.91
N GLY A 326 -4.48 -4.42 11.99
CA GLY A 326 -4.57 -5.23 10.76
C GLY A 326 -4.00 -4.49 9.55
N THR A 327 -2.67 -4.43 9.44
CA THR A 327 -1.96 -3.87 8.28
C THR A 327 -0.65 -4.60 7.99
N GLU A 328 0.39 -3.99 7.43
CA GLU A 328 1.69 -4.63 7.23
C GLU A 328 2.53 -4.71 8.53
N LEU A 329 3.21 -5.84 8.75
CA LEU A 329 3.88 -6.19 10.01
C LEU A 329 5.02 -5.24 10.42
N ASN A 330 5.84 -4.76 9.49
CA ASN A 330 6.96 -3.86 9.81
C ASN A 330 6.44 -2.54 10.38
N LEU A 331 5.34 -2.01 9.82
CA LEU A 331 4.69 -0.82 10.37
C LEU A 331 4.19 -1.05 11.80
N VAL A 332 3.51 -2.18 12.06
CA VAL A 332 2.98 -2.50 13.39
C VAL A 332 4.11 -2.61 14.43
N ARG A 333 5.23 -3.26 14.07
CA ARG A 333 6.42 -3.33 14.94
C ARG A 333 7.00 -1.96 15.23
N ARG A 334 7.13 -1.12 14.20
CA ARG A 334 7.66 0.24 14.36
C ARG A 334 6.79 1.08 15.29
N LEU A 335 5.47 0.99 15.14
CA LEU A 335 4.50 1.66 16.00
C LEU A 335 4.57 1.15 17.45
N ALA A 336 4.66 -0.16 17.66
CA ALA A 336 4.84 -0.74 18.99
C ALA A 336 6.13 -0.26 19.68
N LYS A 337 7.22 -0.12 18.92
CA LYS A 337 8.50 0.42 19.43
C LYS A 337 8.42 1.92 19.73
N ALA A 338 7.69 2.69 18.91
CA ALA A 338 7.52 4.13 19.07
C ALA A 338 6.58 4.52 20.24
N HIS A 339 5.65 3.64 20.60
CA HIS A 339 4.69 3.85 21.70
C HIS A 339 4.85 2.82 22.81
N PRO A 340 5.95 2.86 23.58
CA PRO A 340 6.20 1.90 24.64
C PRO A 340 5.17 1.98 25.78
N ASP A 341 4.40 3.07 25.84
CA ASP A 341 3.33 3.33 26.79
C ASP A 341 1.99 2.66 26.42
N LYS A 342 1.91 2.00 25.25
CA LYS A 342 0.69 1.37 24.72
C LYS A 342 0.94 -0.11 24.45
N GLN A 343 -0.13 -0.91 24.46
CA GLN A 343 -0.07 -2.30 24.04
C GLN A 343 -0.52 -2.39 22.58
N ILE A 344 0.42 -2.61 21.66
CA ILE A 344 0.14 -2.71 20.22
C ILE A 344 0.53 -4.10 19.74
N SER A 345 -0.44 -4.83 19.18
CA SER A 345 -0.24 -6.18 18.63
C SER A 345 -0.71 -6.27 17.17
N TYR A 346 -0.22 -7.29 16.48
CA TYR A 346 -0.58 -7.61 15.10
C TYR A 346 -1.82 -8.50 15.05
N LEU A 347 -2.70 -8.31 14.06
CA LEU A 347 -3.98 -9.03 13.97
C LEU A 347 -3.85 -10.52 13.63
N ASP A 348 -2.82 -10.93 12.89
CA ASP A 348 -2.60 -12.35 12.52
C ASP A 348 -1.54 -12.99 13.45
N SER A 349 -1.73 -14.27 13.76
CA SER A 349 -0.74 -15.09 14.49
C SER A 349 0.43 -15.54 13.61
N THR A 350 0.28 -15.46 12.28
CA THR A 350 1.27 -15.85 11.29
C THR A 350 2.15 -14.66 10.92
N VAL A 351 3.47 -14.84 10.95
CA VAL A 351 4.40 -13.82 10.46
C VAL A 351 4.27 -13.73 8.94
N CYS A 352 3.58 -12.68 8.48
CA CYS A 352 3.53 -12.35 7.07
C CYS A 352 3.87 -10.88 6.87
N PHE A 353 4.79 -10.63 5.95
CA PHE A 353 5.25 -9.32 5.55
C PHE A 353 5.01 -9.17 4.06
N CYS A 354 5.00 -7.93 3.56
CA CYS A 354 4.94 -7.73 2.11
C CYS A 354 6.26 -8.19 1.49
N SER A 355 6.23 -9.36 0.83
CA SER A 355 7.42 -10.01 0.28
C SER A 355 8.12 -9.16 -0.77
N THR A 356 7.36 -8.41 -1.57
CA THR A 356 7.91 -7.53 -2.61
C THR A 356 8.47 -6.22 -2.05
N MET A 357 7.85 -5.63 -1.03
CA MET A 357 8.46 -4.50 -0.29
C MET A 357 9.79 -4.92 0.34
N ASN A 358 9.82 -6.07 1.00
CA ASN A 358 11.03 -6.56 1.69
C ASN A 358 12.15 -7.02 0.74
N ARG A 359 11.95 -6.97 -0.58
CA ARG A 359 13.04 -7.19 -1.55
C ARG A 359 14.07 -6.07 -1.54
N ILE A 360 13.63 -4.84 -1.28
CA ILE A 360 14.56 -3.76 -1.01
C ILE A 360 15.13 -3.99 0.39
N ASP A 361 16.40 -4.35 0.43
CA ASP A 361 17.20 -4.50 1.63
C ASP A 361 18.44 -3.61 1.55
N LEU A 362 19.19 -3.58 2.65
CA LEU A 362 20.39 -2.74 2.72
C LEU A 362 21.42 -3.08 1.62
N PRO A 363 21.71 -4.36 1.28
CA PRO A 363 22.56 -4.71 0.14
C PRO A 363 22.14 -4.04 -1.18
N HIS A 364 20.86 -4.09 -1.55
CA HIS A 364 20.37 -3.47 -2.79
C HIS A 364 20.51 -1.94 -2.73
N LEU A 365 20.14 -1.32 -1.60
CA LEU A 365 20.27 0.13 -1.43
C LEU A 365 21.73 0.59 -1.49
N VAL A 366 22.64 -0.10 -0.80
CA VAL A 366 24.09 0.16 -0.81
C VAL A 366 24.63 0.05 -2.23
N TRP A 367 24.31 -1.05 -2.93
CA TRP A 367 24.77 -1.26 -4.30
C TRP A 367 24.27 -0.17 -5.26
N ALA A 368 23.02 0.27 -5.11
CA ALA A 368 22.47 1.37 -5.89
C ALA A 368 23.23 2.68 -5.60
N MET A 369 23.40 3.05 -4.33
CA MET A 369 24.12 4.28 -3.94
C MET A 369 25.59 4.26 -4.39
N GLU A 370 26.31 3.16 -4.19
CA GLU A 370 27.71 3.03 -4.64
C GLU A 370 27.81 3.08 -6.16
N SER A 371 26.87 2.47 -6.89
CA SER A 371 26.85 2.53 -8.35
C SER A 371 26.65 3.97 -8.85
N LEU A 372 25.71 4.71 -8.26
CA LEU A 372 25.47 6.11 -8.61
C LEU A 372 26.65 7.01 -8.25
N ARG A 373 27.28 6.80 -7.08
CA ARG A 373 28.51 7.48 -6.67
C ARG A 373 29.61 7.30 -7.72
N ASP A 374 29.77 6.06 -8.22
CA ASP A 374 30.78 5.71 -9.20
C ASP A 374 30.39 6.15 -10.64
N GLY A 375 29.31 6.92 -10.80
CA GLY A 375 28.83 7.43 -12.09
C GLY A 375 28.14 6.39 -12.97
N ARG A 376 27.74 5.24 -12.42
CA ARG A 376 27.04 4.17 -13.13
C ARG A 376 25.54 4.23 -12.81
N MET A 377 24.74 4.62 -13.80
CA MET A 377 23.29 4.56 -13.70
C MET A 377 22.83 3.10 -13.63
N VAL A 378 21.95 2.79 -12.67
CA VAL A 378 21.37 1.46 -12.47
C VAL A 378 19.87 1.59 -12.24
N ASN A 379 19.10 0.59 -12.68
CA ASN A 379 17.67 0.45 -12.40
C ASN A 379 16.85 1.75 -12.51
N ARG A 380 17.19 2.58 -13.52
CA ARG A 380 16.44 3.79 -13.80
C ARG A 380 15.04 3.39 -14.26
N ILE A 381 14.04 3.93 -13.59
CA ILE A 381 12.65 3.83 -14.01
C ILE A 381 12.41 4.91 -15.06
N VAL A 382 11.76 4.52 -16.16
CA VAL A 382 11.35 5.42 -17.23
C VAL A 382 9.98 4.96 -17.70
N VAL A 383 9.00 5.85 -17.58
CA VAL A 383 7.65 5.63 -18.09
C VAL A 383 7.56 6.15 -19.53
N ASP A 384 6.85 5.43 -20.40
CA ASP A 384 6.61 5.88 -21.78
C ASP A 384 5.92 7.26 -21.78
N ALA A 385 6.27 8.11 -22.75
CA ALA A 385 5.80 9.49 -22.77
C ALA A 385 4.27 9.63 -22.89
N ASP A 386 3.61 8.74 -23.64
CA ASP A 386 2.15 8.79 -23.78
C ASP A 386 1.48 8.30 -22.49
N ASP A 387 1.99 7.22 -21.89
CA ASP A 387 1.50 6.75 -20.60
C ASP A 387 1.75 7.77 -19.49
N ALA A 388 2.91 8.42 -19.46
CA ALA A 388 3.24 9.45 -18.50
C ALA A 388 2.31 10.67 -18.63
N HIS A 389 1.99 11.07 -19.86
CA HIS A 389 1.04 12.16 -20.11
C HIS A 389 -0.34 11.86 -19.52
N TRP A 390 -0.94 10.72 -19.88
CA TRP A 390 -2.28 10.39 -19.42
C TRP A 390 -2.34 9.98 -17.95
N ALA A 391 -1.29 9.33 -17.43
CA ALA A 391 -1.19 9.03 -16.01
C ALA A 391 -1.11 10.32 -15.19
N ARG A 392 -0.37 11.33 -15.67
CA ARG A 392 -0.33 12.66 -15.05
C ARG A 392 -1.71 13.32 -15.05
N VAL A 393 -2.50 13.22 -16.12
CA VAL A 393 -3.89 13.72 -16.14
C VAL A 393 -4.72 13.10 -15.01
N ALA A 394 -4.65 11.78 -14.81
CA ALA A 394 -5.39 11.10 -13.75
C ALA A 394 -4.89 11.47 -12.33
N LEU A 395 -3.58 11.66 -12.17
CA LEU A 395 -2.93 12.07 -10.91
C LEU A 395 -3.25 13.54 -10.57
N ASP A 396 -3.21 14.44 -11.54
CA ASP A 396 -3.57 15.85 -11.37
C ASP A 396 -5.06 15.97 -11.04
N GLN A 397 -5.92 15.13 -11.64
CA GLN A 397 -7.31 15.06 -11.27
C GLN A 397 -7.50 14.63 -9.81
N MET A 398 -6.71 13.65 -9.33
CA MET A 398 -6.73 13.26 -7.91
C MET A 398 -6.40 14.47 -7.03
N LEU A 399 -5.33 15.21 -7.37
CA LEU A 399 -4.90 16.41 -6.65
C LEU A 399 -5.92 17.55 -6.63
N ALA A 400 -6.72 17.66 -7.68
CA ALA A 400 -7.77 18.67 -7.77
C ALA A 400 -8.97 18.36 -6.84
N LEU A 401 -9.04 17.15 -6.27
CA LEU A 401 -10.12 16.77 -5.36
C LEU A 401 -9.91 17.36 -3.94
N PRO A 402 -11.00 17.66 -3.21
CA PRO A 402 -10.89 18.16 -1.83
C PRO A 402 -10.21 17.15 -0.90
N GLY A 403 -9.34 17.62 0.01
CA GLY A 403 -8.73 16.77 1.04
C GLY A 403 -7.34 16.22 0.73
N HIS A 404 -6.62 16.86 -0.20
CA HIS A 404 -5.22 16.59 -0.54
C HIS A 404 -4.24 17.64 -0.05
#